data_AF-A0A9Q3GDP8-F1
#
_entry.id   AF-A0A9Q3GDP8-F1
#
_cell.length_a   1.000
_cell.length_b   1.000
_cell.length_c   1.000
_cell.angle_alpha   90.00
_cell.angle_beta   90.00
_cell.angle_gamma   90.00
#
_symmetry.space_group_name_H-M   'P 1'
#
loop_
_entity.id
_entity.type
_entity.pdbx_description
1 polymer ?
#
loop_
_entity_poly.entity_id
_entity_poly.type
_entity_poly.pdbx_seq_one_letter_code
_entity_poly.pdbx_strand_id
1 'polypeptide(L)'
;MFVNFKETPNIQVSTGDSSSSLWSNGIGTVNILCNGKCLSLKNCLYVLKLNRNLISLLELCQENIFIKRSNNSFSLETNGITILKGTILNNFMRVDYTSPITLPTSSQSSTWHS
;
A
#
# COMPACT_ATOMS: atom_id res chain seq x y z
N MET A 1 0.94 -3.70 4.87
CA MET A 1 0.53 -3.47 6.27
C MET A 1 0.76 -2.00 6.62
N PHE A 2 -0.17 -1.33 7.32
CA PHE A 2 0.10 0.02 7.85
C PHE A 2 1.14 -0.10 8.96
N VAL A 3 2.20 0.69 8.88
CA VAL A 3 3.31 0.67 9.86
C VAL A 3 3.39 1.95 10.69
N ASN A 4 2.71 3.00 10.25
CA ASN A 4 2.61 4.26 10.97
C ASN A 4 1.22 4.83 10.71
N PHE A 5 0.41 4.93 11.75
CA PHE A 5 -0.99 5.35 11.69
C PHE A 5 -1.18 6.53 12.64
N LYS A 6 -1.71 7.63 12.12
CA LYS A 6 -2.13 8.78 12.92
C LYS A 6 -3.63 8.93 12.76
N GLU A 7 -4.35 8.86 13.87
CA GLU A 7 -5.75 9.29 13.89
C GLU A 7 -5.80 10.76 13.51
N THR A 8 -6.55 11.05 12.45
CA THR A 8 -6.81 12.42 11.99
C THR A 8 -8.31 12.57 11.83
N PRO A 9 -8.90 13.69 12.27
CA PRO A 9 -10.34 13.87 12.22
C PRO A 9 -10.83 13.99 10.76
N ASN A 10 -11.70 13.03 10.38
CA ASN A 10 -12.78 13.13 9.39
C ASN A 10 -12.44 13.73 8.01
N ILE A 11 -11.58 13.07 7.25
CA ILE A 11 -11.53 13.31 5.79
C ILE A 11 -12.71 12.60 5.14
N GLN A 12 -13.62 13.37 4.55
CA GLN A 12 -14.72 12.84 3.75
C GLN A 12 -14.17 12.37 2.40
N VAL A 13 -14.34 11.08 2.12
CA VAL A 13 -14.01 10.47 0.82
C VAL A 13 -15.26 10.55 -0.03
N SER A 14 -15.21 11.39 -1.07
CA SER A 14 -16.29 11.45 -2.06
C SER A 14 -16.28 10.17 -2.90
N THR A 15 -17.39 9.43 -2.86
CA THR A 15 -17.58 8.16 -3.59
C THR A 15 -18.41 8.34 -4.87
N GLY A 16 -18.84 9.57 -5.17
CA GLY A 16 -19.73 9.86 -6.30
C GLY A 16 -21.21 9.62 -6.02
N ASP A 17 -21.56 9.04 -4.87
CA ASP A 17 -22.93 8.91 -4.38
C ASP A 17 -23.15 9.90 -3.22
N SER A 18 -24.05 10.86 -3.40
CA SER A 18 -24.36 11.89 -2.41
C SER A 18 -25.03 11.34 -1.15
N SER A 19 -25.50 10.09 -1.16
CA SER A 19 -26.21 9.47 -0.04
C SER A 19 -25.31 8.68 0.91
N SER A 20 -24.09 8.31 0.49
CA SER A 20 -23.17 7.49 1.27
C SER A 20 -21.80 8.16 1.44
N SER A 21 -21.63 8.87 2.56
CA SER A 21 -20.33 9.45 2.92
C SER A 21 -19.40 8.38 3.50
N LEU A 22 -18.28 8.12 2.83
CA LEU A 22 -17.16 7.39 3.42
C LEU A 22 -16.28 8.38 4.19
N TRP A 23 -15.90 8.00 5.39
CA TRP A 23 -15.04 8.80 6.25
C TRP A 23 -13.74 8.05 6.48
N SER A 24 -12.63 8.75 6.32
CA SER A 24 -11.33 8.24 6.76
C SER A 24 -11.23 8.29 8.27
N ASN A 25 -10.78 7.17 8.85
CA ASN A 25 -10.48 7.02 10.26
C ASN A 25 -9.06 7.48 10.61
N GLY A 26 -8.22 7.76 9.61
CA GLY A 26 -6.87 8.26 9.81
C GLY A 26 -6.02 8.20 8.56
N ILE A 27 -4.88 8.90 8.61
CA ILE A 27 -3.87 8.88 7.56
C ILE A 27 -2.63 8.14 8.08
N GLY A 28 -2.01 7.34 7.22
CA GLY A 28 -0.82 6.61 7.59
C GLY A 28 0.11 6.29 6.43
N THR A 29 1.16 5.53 6.75
CA THR A 29 2.07 4.95 5.78
C THR A 29 1.76 3.46 5.62
N VAL A 30 1.55 3.03 4.38
CA VAL A 30 1.39 1.62 4.02
C VAL A 30 2.70 1.11 3.47
N ASN A 31 3.24 0.07 4.11
CA ASN A 31 4.34 -0.69 3.55
C ASN A 31 3.80 -1.90 2.79
N ILE A 32 4.16 -2.00 1.52
CA ILE A 32 3.82 -3.10 0.62
C ILE A 32 5.12 -3.85 0.33
N LEU A 33 5.19 -5.12 0.73
CA LEU A 33 6.28 -6.00 0.32
C LEU A 33 5.90 -6.62 -1.03
N CYS A 34 6.70 -6.36 -2.07
CA CYS A 34 6.52 -6.93 -3.40
C CYS A 34 7.87 -7.42 -3.91
N ASN A 35 7.97 -8.71 -4.22
CA ASN A 35 9.18 -9.34 -4.77
C ASN A 35 10.46 -9.01 -3.96
N GLY A 36 10.36 -9.07 -2.63
CA GLY A 36 11.48 -8.78 -1.72
C GLY A 36 11.84 -7.30 -1.56
N LYS A 37 11.15 -6.38 -2.26
CA LYS A 37 11.29 -4.93 -2.10
C LYS A 37 10.14 -4.37 -1.28
N CYS A 38 10.47 -3.53 -0.29
CA CYS A 38 9.47 -2.82 0.50
C CYS A 38 9.18 -1.46 -0.14
N LEU A 39 7.94 -1.24 -0.58
CA LEU A 39 7.43 0.03 -1.04
C LEU A 39 6.66 0.71 0.09
N SER A 40 7.12 1.87 0.54
CA SER A 40 6.41 2.71 1.51
C SER A 40 5.59 3.76 0.78
N LEU A 41 4.27 3.65 0.86
CA LEU A 41 3.33 4.66 0.38
C LEU A 41 2.90 5.53 1.58
N LYS A 42 3.25 6.81 1.53
CA LYS A 42 2.84 7.80 2.54
C LYS A 42 1.42 8.29 2.25
N ASN A 43 0.83 9.02 3.20
CA ASN A 43 -0.44 9.71 3.05
C ASN A 43 -1.61 8.80 2.59
N CYS A 44 -1.60 7.53 3.02
CA CYS A 44 -2.64 6.57 2.71
C CYS A 44 -3.83 6.75 3.66
N LEU A 45 -5.04 6.77 3.11
CA LEU A 45 -6.27 6.88 3.90
C LEU A 45 -6.69 5.51 4.43
N TYR A 46 -6.84 5.42 5.75
CA TYR A 46 -7.49 4.28 6.39
C TYR A 46 -8.99 4.53 6.47
N VAL A 47 -9.79 3.62 5.92
CA VAL A 47 -11.25 3.72 5.88
C VAL A 47 -11.80 2.35 6.29
N LEU A 48 -12.31 2.22 7.53
CA LEU A 48 -12.78 0.94 8.09
C LEU A 48 -13.87 0.27 7.25
N LYS A 49 -14.71 1.08 6.59
CA LYS A 49 -15.81 0.59 5.75
C LYS A 49 -15.36 0.12 4.36
N LEU A 50 -14.08 0.26 4.03
CA LEU A 50 -13.52 -0.27 2.79
C LEU A 50 -12.72 -1.54 3.09
N ASN A 51 -13.05 -2.61 2.39
CA ASN A 51 -12.25 -3.83 2.35
C ASN A 51 -10.99 -3.69 1.46
N ARG A 52 -10.60 -2.45 1.12
CA ARG A 52 -9.55 -2.10 0.16
C ARG A 52 -8.84 -0.83 0.63
N ASN A 53 -7.54 -0.77 0.37
CA ASN A 53 -6.77 0.45 0.59
C ASN A 53 -6.98 1.42 -0.56
N LEU A 54 -7.11 2.71 -0.25
CA LEU A 54 -7.11 3.79 -1.23
C LEU A 54 -5.73 4.44 -1.23
N ILE A 55 -5.21 4.66 -2.44
CA ILE A 55 -3.97 5.39 -2.66
C ILE A 55 -4.33 6.69 -3.37
N SER A 56 -3.80 7.81 -2.87
CA SER A 56 -4.01 9.12 -3.49
C SER A 56 -3.30 9.19 -4.84
N LEU A 57 -4.03 9.55 -5.90
CA LEU A 57 -3.43 9.76 -7.22
C LEU A 57 -2.45 10.94 -7.22
N LEU A 58 -2.78 12.00 -6.47
CA LEU A 58 -1.91 13.18 -6.36
C LEU A 58 -0.54 12.82 -5.76
N GLU A 59 -0.53 11.97 -4.72
CA GLU A 59 0.70 11.49 -4.09
C GLU A 59 1.52 10.63 -5.04
N LEU A 60 0.88 9.76 -5.83
CA LEU A 60 1.56 9.00 -6.88
C LEU A 60 2.23 9.94 -7.90
N CYS A 61 1.55 11.02 -8.30
CA CYS A 61 2.13 12.03 -9.19
C CYS A 61 3.32 12.75 -8.55
N GLN A 62 3.24 13.15 -7.28
CA GLN A 62 4.32 13.85 -6.57
C GLN A 62 5.58 12.98 -6.42
N GLU A 63 5.40 11.69 -6.20
CA GLU A 63 6.50 10.71 -6.07
C GLU A 63 7.02 10.19 -7.43
N ASN A 64 6.56 10.77 -8.56
CA ASN A 64 6.89 10.34 -9.92
C ASN A 64 6.65 8.84 -10.14
N ILE A 65 5.55 8.32 -9.59
CA ILE A 65 5.11 6.94 -9.75
C ILE A 65 4.09 6.88 -10.90
N PHE A 66 4.41 6.09 -11.91
CA PHE A 66 3.59 5.86 -13.10
C PHE A 66 2.87 4.52 -12.99
N ILE A 67 1.56 4.52 -13.27
CA ILE A 67 0.79 3.29 -13.45
C ILE A 67 0.84 2.94 -14.93
N LYS A 68 1.44 1.79 -15.27
CA LYS A 68 1.34 1.21 -16.62
C LYS A 68 0.36 0.05 -16.61
N ARG A 69 -0.56 0.05 -17.57
CA ARG A 69 -1.48 -1.07 -17.81
C ARG A 69 -1.01 -1.88 -18.99
N SER A 70 -1.08 -3.21 -18.87
CA SER A 70 -0.88 -4.16 -19.97
C SER A 70 -1.91 -5.27 -19.84
N ASN A 71 -2.89 -5.32 -20.75
CA ASN A 71 -4.00 -6.27 -20.73
C ASN A 71 -4.74 -6.30 -19.38
N ASN A 72 -4.74 -7.46 -18.70
CA ASN A 72 -5.30 -7.70 -17.36
C ASN A 72 -4.23 -7.59 -16.26
N SER A 73 -3.16 -6.84 -16.51
CA SER A 73 -2.09 -6.62 -15.55
C SER A 73 -1.73 -5.14 -15.48
N PHE A 74 -1.11 -4.75 -14.38
CA PHE A 74 -0.56 -3.41 -14.21
C PHE A 74 0.82 -3.48 -13.55
N SER A 75 1.60 -2.43 -13.74
CA SER A 75 2.82 -2.15 -13.02
C SER A 75 2.80 -0.73 -12.48
N LEU A 76 3.42 -0.54 -11.31
CA LEU A 76 3.84 0.78 -10.83
C LEU A 76 5.33 0.92 -11.11
N GLU A 77 5.71 2.05 -11.68
CA GLU A 77 7.09 2.35 -12.05
C GLU A 77 7.52 3.70 -11.52
N THR A 78 8.75 3.81 -11.05
CA THR A 78 9.37 5.10 -10.70
C THR A 78 10.77 5.11 -11.29
N ASN A 79 11.16 6.23 -11.92
CA ASN A 79 12.47 6.39 -12.56
C ASN A 79 12.83 5.23 -13.53
N GLY A 80 11.83 4.73 -14.27
CA GLY A 80 11.99 3.60 -15.20
C GLY A 80 12.09 2.21 -14.56
N ILE A 81 12.03 2.12 -13.23
CA ILE A 81 12.12 0.86 -12.48
C ILE A 81 10.71 0.43 -12.05
N THR A 82 10.33 -0.80 -12.37
CA THR A 82 9.11 -1.39 -11.83
C THR A 82 9.27 -1.69 -10.34
N ILE A 83 8.43 -1.05 -9.53
CA ILE A 83 8.39 -1.22 -8.06
C ILE A 83 7.30 -2.19 -7.62
N LEU A 84 6.23 -2.32 -8.41
CA LEU A 84 5.10 -3.19 -8.08
C LEU A 84 4.45 -3.71 -9.35
N LYS A 85 3.96 -4.95 -9.30
CA LYS A 85 3.16 -5.56 -10.37
C LYS A 85 1.92 -6.20 -9.75
N GLY A 86 0.85 -6.26 -10.53
CA GLY A 86 -0.36 -6.93 -10.13
C GLY A 86 -1.29 -7.21 -11.30
N THR A 87 -2.46 -7.72 -10.99
CA THR A 87 -3.52 -8.06 -11.94
C THR A 87 -4.66 -7.05 -11.86
N ILE A 88 -5.40 -6.91 -12.95
CA ILE A 88 -6.63 -6.13 -12.99
C ILE A 88 -7.80 -7.12 -13.02
N LEU A 89 -8.62 -7.11 -11.96
CA LEU A 89 -9.79 -7.97 -11.83
C LEU A 89 -11.01 -7.11 -11.49
N ASN A 90 -12.09 -7.24 -12.27
CA ASN A 90 -13.33 -6.47 -12.08
C ASN A 90 -13.09 -4.95 -12.02
N ASN A 91 -12.22 -4.42 -12.89
CA ASN A 91 -11.77 -3.02 -12.91
C ASN A 91 -10.98 -2.55 -11.68
N PHE A 92 -10.50 -3.48 -10.85
CA PHE A 92 -9.66 -3.16 -9.70
C PHE A 92 -8.25 -3.69 -9.86
N MET A 93 -7.28 -2.87 -9.47
CA MET A 93 -5.88 -3.25 -9.36
C MET A 93 -5.69 -4.11 -8.10
N ARG A 94 -5.25 -5.35 -8.30
CA ARG A 94 -4.98 -6.32 -7.25
C ARG A 94 -3.50 -6.67 -7.24
N VAL A 95 -2.89 -6.56 -6.07
CA VAL A 95 -1.52 -7.02 -5.81
C VAL A 95 -1.64 -8.29 -4.99
N ASP A 96 -1.19 -9.41 -5.54
CA ASP A 96 -1.16 -10.65 -4.77
C ASP A 96 -0.07 -10.54 -3.72
N TYR A 97 -0.48 -10.54 -2.46
CA TYR A 97 0.44 -10.56 -1.34
C TYR A 97 1.09 -11.94 -1.31
N THR A 98 2.37 -12.04 -1.67
CA THR A 98 3.14 -13.21 -1.29
C THR A 98 3.35 -13.13 0.22
N SER A 99 3.04 -14.22 0.94
CA SER A 99 3.22 -14.33 2.39
C SER A 99 4.53 -13.68 2.82
N PRO A 100 4.56 -12.97 3.97
CA PRO A 100 5.79 -12.32 4.39
C PRO A 100 6.85 -13.41 4.52
N ILE A 101 7.94 -13.29 3.75
CA ILE A 101 9.11 -14.12 3.96
C ILE A 101 9.55 -13.81 5.38
N THR A 102 9.48 -14.81 6.25
CA THR A 102 10.09 -14.75 7.58
C THR A 102 11.56 -14.44 7.33
N LEU A 103 11.97 -13.19 7.57
CA LEU A 103 13.40 -12.87 7.64
C LEU A 103 13.97 -13.81 8.69
N PRO A 104 15.05 -14.56 8.39
CA PRO A 104 15.69 -15.39 9.40
C PRO A 104 16.08 -14.46 10.54
N THR A 105 15.38 -14.56 11.67
CA THR A 105 15.85 -14.03 12.95
C THR A 105 17.21 -14.63 13.15
N SER A 106 18.26 -13.81 13.01
CA SER A 106 19.58 -14.18 13.47
C SER A 106 19.44 -14.52 14.94
N SER A 107 19.56 -15.80 15.25
CA SER A 107 19.74 -16.31 16.60
C SER A 107 20.97 -15.60 17.15
N GLN A 108 20.76 -14.64 18.05
CA GLN A 108 21.83 -14.18 18.93
C GLN A 108 22.18 -15.37 19.84
N SER A 109 23.13 -16.18 19.38
CA SER A 109 23.93 -17.03 20.24
C SER A 109 24.71 -16.11 21.18
N SER A 110 24.37 -16.14 22.46
CA SER A 110 25.26 -15.71 23.52
C SER A 110 25.43 -16.88 24.50
N THR A 111 26.33 -17.79 24.14
CA THR A 111 26.95 -18.70 25.11
C THR A 111 27.93 -17.88 25.95
N TRP A 112 27.50 -17.51 27.15
CA TRP A 112 28.40 -17.02 28.19
C TRP A 112 29.11 -18.23 28.82
N HIS A 113 30.42 -18.36 28.55
CA HIS A 113 31.32 -19.18 29.35
C HIS A 113 32.01 -18.28 30.38
N SER A 114 31.87 -18.64 31.65
CA SER A 114 32.84 -18.35 32.72
C SER A 114 32.72 -19.47 33.75
#